data_AF-A0A1Z5LH21-F1
#
_entry.id   AF-A0A1Z5LH21-F1
#
_cell.length_a   1.000
_cell.length_b   1.000
_cell.length_c   1.000
_cell.angle_alpha   90.00
_cell.angle_beta   90.00
_cell.angle_gamma   90.00
#
_symmetry.space_group_name_H-M   'P 1'
#
loop_
_entity.id
_entity.type
_entity.pdbx_description
1 polymer ?
#
loop_
_entity_poly.entity_id
_entity_poly.type
_entity_poly.pdbx_seq_one_letter_code
_entity_poly.pdbx_strand_id
1 'polypeptide(L)'
;MERMFTKSRPSVMKLMVKGQAAVEPESGLVDVAHVYTRGEDIYSSVLGMVDISQGRNSFYKLQVLESDSRNRYWVFRSWGRVGTTIGGNKLEDMDTLEDALMQFKTLFEEKTGNLWSHRKNFEKQPGHFYPLEMDYGQESSELALQKSLKVGGGSNLHQAVQELICLIFDVNNIKQTMLEFEIDLNKMPLGKLSKRQIQQAYSVLNELTELIKSGGSEGRILDASNRFYTLLPHDFGMNAPTMLNNEDIIKRKTDMLDSLLDIEVACNLLSTESQDSSEDPVDYHYKQLKANIEVLDRGIDEFTLLQKYMETTHAATHSNYSLEVLEAFKVSREGEAKRYKPFKKLHNRKLLWHGSRIANFAGILSQGLRIAPPEAPATGYMFGKGIYFADMISKSANYCCTSPNSPVGLLLLCEVALGNMYERKTAEFVTKLPPNYHSTKGVGQTGPHPANKVVTQEGVEIPLGPTQKDSQKGKNYSLLYNEYIVYDVAQVEIKYLMKVKFNYKR
;
A
#
# COMPACT_ATOMS: atom_id res chain seq x y z
N MET A 1 -3.28 -33.07 7.62
CA MET A 1 -2.11 -32.58 8.39
C MET A 1 -1.95 -31.06 8.24
N GLU A 2 -2.10 -30.47 7.04
CA GLU A 2 -2.04 -29.00 6.82
C GLU A 2 -3.03 -28.16 7.65
N ARG A 3 -4.30 -28.59 7.77
CA ARG A 3 -5.33 -27.86 8.55
C ARG A 3 -5.02 -27.72 10.05
N MET A 4 -4.11 -28.51 10.61
CA MET A 4 -3.75 -28.46 12.04
C MET A 4 -2.78 -27.33 12.37
N PHE A 5 -2.06 -26.81 11.38
CA PHE A 5 -0.97 -25.85 11.60
C PHE A 5 -1.16 -24.49 10.88
N THR A 6 -2.14 -24.40 9.99
CA THR A 6 -2.64 -23.14 9.45
C THR A 6 -3.35 -22.36 10.55
N LYS A 7 -2.94 -21.11 10.80
CA LYS A 7 -3.65 -20.23 11.74
C LYS A 7 -5.11 -20.08 11.30
N SER A 8 -6.05 -20.30 12.22
CA SER A 8 -7.40 -19.76 12.07
C SER A 8 -7.33 -18.22 12.16
N ARG A 9 -8.38 -17.53 11.69
CA ARG A 9 -8.51 -16.05 11.65
C ARG A 9 -7.83 -15.39 12.86
N PRO A 10 -7.13 -14.26 12.68
CA PRO A 10 -6.33 -13.63 13.74
C PRO A 10 -7.16 -13.50 15.01
N SER A 11 -6.76 -14.21 16.07
CA SER A 11 -7.26 -13.94 17.41
C SER A 11 -6.70 -12.59 17.83
N VAL A 12 -7.57 -11.71 18.34
CA VAL A 12 -7.19 -10.39 18.82
C VAL A 12 -6.30 -10.58 20.05
N MET A 13 -4.99 -10.59 19.87
CA MET A 13 -4.03 -10.52 20.97
C MET A 13 -3.82 -9.05 21.32
N LYS A 14 -4.13 -8.67 22.55
CA LYS A 14 -3.92 -7.32 23.06
C LYS A 14 -2.42 -7.14 23.36
N LEU A 15 -1.70 -6.50 22.44
CA LEU A 15 -0.35 -6.01 22.70
C LEU A 15 -0.47 -4.74 23.54
N MET A 16 0.19 -4.68 24.70
CA MET A 16 0.34 -3.43 25.47
C MET A 16 1.79 -2.96 25.39
N VAL A 17 1.96 -1.67 25.16
CA VAL A 17 3.22 -0.96 25.08
C VAL A 17 3.35 -0.10 26.32
N LYS A 18 4.10 -0.60 27.30
CA LYS A 18 4.62 0.22 28.39
C LYS A 18 6.01 0.69 27.96
N GLY A 19 6.21 2.00 27.77
CA GLY A 19 7.47 2.57 27.29
C GLY A 19 7.56 2.72 25.77
N GLN A 20 8.73 2.47 25.16
CA GLN A 20 8.98 2.68 23.73
C GLN A 20 8.70 1.44 22.85
N ALA A 21 8.35 0.28 23.42
CA ALA A 21 8.04 -0.94 22.66
C ALA A 21 7.04 -1.86 23.37
N ALA A 22 6.25 -2.60 22.58
CA ALA A 22 5.23 -3.52 23.07
C ALA A 22 5.85 -4.75 23.75
N VAL A 23 5.31 -5.16 24.89
CA VAL A 23 5.65 -6.45 25.49
C VAL A 23 4.93 -7.54 24.71
N GLU A 24 5.66 -8.59 24.32
CA GLU A 24 5.07 -9.72 23.61
C GLU A 24 4.06 -10.47 24.52
N PRO A 25 2.79 -10.65 24.09
CA PRO A 25 1.75 -11.28 24.92
C PRO A 25 2.05 -12.71 25.35
N GLU A 26 2.80 -13.43 24.50
CA GLU A 26 3.28 -14.78 24.78
C GLU A 26 4.21 -14.87 25.99
N SER A 27 4.75 -13.75 26.49
CA SER A 27 5.52 -13.71 27.73
C SER A 27 4.67 -13.90 28.99
N GLY A 28 3.37 -13.59 28.93
CA GLY A 28 2.50 -13.54 30.11
C GLY A 28 2.79 -12.37 31.06
N LEU A 29 3.68 -11.43 30.69
CA LEU A 29 4.10 -10.32 31.54
C LEU A 29 3.58 -8.94 31.10
N VAL A 30 2.67 -8.90 30.13
CA VAL A 30 2.11 -7.67 29.52
C VAL A 30 1.61 -6.66 30.57
N ASP A 31 0.96 -7.16 31.63
CA ASP A 31 0.35 -6.31 32.65
C ASP A 31 1.30 -5.90 33.78
N VAL A 32 2.52 -6.45 33.85
CA VAL A 32 3.42 -6.32 35.02
C VAL A 32 4.87 -5.92 34.70
N ALA A 33 5.22 -5.85 33.42
CA ALA A 33 6.54 -5.49 32.95
C ALA A 33 6.47 -4.56 31.73
N HIS A 34 7.59 -3.92 31.42
CA HIS A 34 7.82 -3.11 30.23
C HIS A 34 9.09 -3.55 29.50
N VAL A 35 9.22 -3.20 28.22
CA VAL A 35 10.45 -3.47 27.46
C VAL A 35 11.54 -2.51 27.95
N TYR A 36 12.70 -3.06 28.32
CA TYR A 36 13.81 -2.26 28.80
C TYR A 36 14.37 -1.33 27.71
N THR A 37 14.66 -0.09 28.09
CA THR A 37 15.23 0.93 27.21
C THR A 37 16.40 1.64 27.89
N ARG A 38 17.43 2.01 27.12
CA ARG A 38 18.58 2.78 27.59
C ARG A 38 18.85 3.96 26.66
N GLY A 39 18.28 5.13 26.97
CA GLY A 39 18.31 6.28 26.07
C GLY A 39 17.44 6.01 24.83
N GLU A 40 18.04 6.04 23.64
CA GLU A 40 17.38 5.67 22.37
C GLU A 40 17.45 4.17 22.07
N ASP A 41 18.19 3.38 22.87
CA ASP A 41 18.38 1.96 22.63
C ASP A 41 17.23 1.16 23.25
N ILE A 42 16.36 0.63 22.40
CA ILE A 42 15.29 -0.30 22.78
C ILE A 42 15.82 -1.73 22.72
N TYR A 43 15.78 -2.47 23.84
CA TYR A 43 16.23 -3.86 23.91
C TYR A 43 15.13 -4.85 23.49
N SER A 44 14.71 -4.69 22.23
CA SER A 44 13.77 -5.56 21.53
C SER A 44 14.19 -5.71 20.08
N SER A 45 14.11 -6.93 19.54
CA SER A 45 14.42 -7.18 18.14
C SER A 45 13.54 -8.28 17.57
N VAL A 46 13.01 -8.06 16.37
CA VAL A 46 12.34 -9.07 15.56
C VAL A 46 13.27 -9.43 14.42
N LEU A 47 13.64 -10.69 14.33
CA LEU A 47 14.54 -11.20 13.31
C LEU A 47 13.78 -12.10 12.33
N GLY A 48 14.13 -12.02 11.05
CA GLY A 48 13.62 -12.86 9.97
C GLY A 48 14.74 -13.64 9.29
N MET A 49 14.42 -14.83 8.80
CA MET A 49 15.31 -15.62 7.95
C MET A 49 14.49 -16.43 6.94
N VAL A 50 14.77 -16.23 5.67
CA VAL A 50 14.17 -17.00 4.58
C VAL A 50 15.26 -17.73 3.80
N ASP A 51 15.03 -19.02 3.56
CA ASP A 51 15.80 -19.86 2.66
C ASP A 51 14.83 -20.67 1.80
N ILE A 52 14.58 -20.17 0.59
CA ILE A 52 13.71 -20.80 -0.42
C ILE A 52 14.18 -22.23 -0.74
N SER A 53 15.50 -22.48 -0.82
CA SER A 53 16.03 -23.79 -1.21
C SER A 53 15.71 -24.88 -0.18
N GLN A 54 15.65 -24.50 1.10
CA GLN A 54 15.28 -25.38 2.20
C GLN A 54 13.81 -25.23 2.61
N GLY A 55 13.04 -24.40 1.91
CA GLY A 55 11.66 -24.07 2.25
C GLY A 55 11.51 -23.38 3.62
N ARG A 56 12.58 -22.82 4.19
CA ARG A 56 12.57 -22.19 5.52
C ARG A 56 12.07 -20.76 5.42
N ASN A 57 11.16 -20.40 6.32
CA ASN A 57 10.62 -19.06 6.49
C ASN A 57 10.39 -18.85 7.98
N SER A 58 11.41 -18.36 8.67
CA SER A 58 11.51 -18.39 10.12
C SER A 58 11.58 -17.00 10.72
N PHE A 59 11.00 -16.83 11.90
CA PHE A 59 11.15 -15.64 12.73
C PHE A 59 11.82 -15.97 14.06
N TYR A 60 12.44 -14.96 14.66
CA TYR A 60 12.96 -15.01 16.01
C TYR A 60 12.77 -13.64 16.68
N LYS A 61 11.96 -13.58 17.73
CA LYS A 61 11.74 -12.38 18.56
C LYS A 61 12.55 -12.49 19.84
N LEU A 62 13.14 -11.39 20.26
CA LEU A 62 13.99 -11.30 21.45
C LEU A 62 13.70 -9.98 22.19
N GLN A 63 13.43 -10.05 23.49
CA GLN A 63 13.16 -8.87 24.33
C GLN A 63 13.83 -8.98 25.70
N VAL A 64 14.27 -7.84 26.23
CA VAL A 64 14.55 -7.67 27.67
C VAL A 64 13.34 -6.98 28.31
N LEU A 65 12.80 -7.59 29.36
CA LEU A 65 11.65 -7.08 30.10
C LEU A 65 12.08 -6.71 31.52
N GLU A 66 11.67 -5.53 31.98
CA GLU A 66 11.89 -5.04 33.35
C GLU A 66 10.55 -4.93 34.08
N SER A 67 10.51 -5.35 35.35
CA SER A 67 9.27 -5.28 36.14
C SER A 67 8.92 -3.84 36.50
N ASP A 68 7.64 -3.52 36.45
CA ASP A 68 7.16 -2.16 36.77
C ASP A 68 7.22 -1.84 38.27
N SER A 69 7.26 -2.86 39.13
CA SER A 69 7.08 -2.71 40.58
C SER A 69 8.18 -3.34 41.43
N ARG A 70 9.04 -4.16 40.83
CA ARG A 70 10.08 -4.92 41.53
C ARG A 70 11.39 -4.78 40.78
N ASN A 71 12.50 -5.03 41.48
CA ASN A 71 13.80 -5.12 40.84
C ASN A 71 13.97 -6.53 40.24
N ARG A 72 13.23 -6.82 39.15
CA ARG A 72 13.27 -8.12 38.45
C ARG A 72 13.35 -7.90 36.94
N TYR A 73 14.13 -8.76 36.29
CA TYR A 73 14.43 -8.69 34.88
C TYR A 73 14.18 -10.04 34.23
N TRP A 74 13.75 -10.02 32.97
CA TRP A 74 13.56 -11.23 32.17
C TRP A 74 14.13 -11.07 30.77
N VAL A 75 14.57 -12.18 30.20
CA VAL A 75 14.82 -12.29 28.76
C VAL A 75 13.73 -13.17 28.15
N PHE A 76 12.99 -12.61 27.21
CA PHE A 76 11.93 -13.31 26.48
C PHE A 76 12.36 -13.64 25.06
N ARG A 77 12.08 -14.86 24.62
CA ARG A 77 12.37 -15.38 23.28
C ARG A 77 11.13 -16.03 22.69
N SER A 78 10.83 -15.77 21.42
CA SER A 78 9.78 -16.48 20.66
C SER A 78 10.28 -16.78 19.25
N TRP A 79 10.12 -18.01 18.77
CA TRP A 79 10.64 -18.44 17.47
C TRP A 79 9.66 -19.38 16.78
N GLY A 80 9.75 -19.47 15.46
CA GLY A 80 8.87 -20.34 14.70
C GLY A 80 8.88 -20.10 13.21
N ARG A 81 7.91 -20.69 12.52
CA ARG A 81 7.67 -20.47 11.10
C ARG A 81 6.63 -19.36 10.92
N VAL A 82 6.98 -18.35 10.10
CA VAL A 82 6.12 -17.19 9.81
C VAL A 82 4.76 -17.67 9.29
N GLY A 83 3.67 -17.06 9.75
CA GLY A 83 2.31 -17.40 9.32
C GLY A 83 1.66 -18.62 9.97
N THR A 84 2.41 -19.41 10.73
CA THR A 84 1.92 -20.69 11.29
C THR A 84 1.92 -20.72 12.82
N THR A 85 1.29 -21.75 13.40
CA THR A 85 1.38 -22.03 14.84
C THR A 85 2.65 -22.81 15.21
N ILE A 86 3.50 -23.17 14.24
CA ILE A 86 4.75 -23.89 14.50
C ILE A 86 5.76 -22.92 15.13
N GLY A 87 6.17 -23.23 16.35
CA GLY A 87 7.14 -22.44 17.09
C GLY A 87 7.17 -22.79 18.56
N GLY A 88 7.89 -21.97 19.32
CA GLY A 88 7.94 -22.02 20.77
C GLY A 88 8.37 -20.68 21.32
N ASN A 89 8.22 -20.52 22.63
CA ASN A 89 8.72 -19.37 23.35
C ASN A 89 9.43 -19.82 24.63
N LYS A 90 10.23 -18.92 25.19
CA LYS A 90 10.90 -19.12 26.47
C LYS A 90 11.03 -17.78 27.18
N LEU A 91 10.56 -17.73 28.42
CA LEU A 91 10.80 -16.66 29.35
C LEU A 91 11.82 -17.14 30.39
N GLU A 92 12.85 -16.35 30.64
CA GLU A 92 13.87 -16.66 31.65
C GLU A 92 14.01 -15.49 32.61
N ASP A 93 13.91 -15.78 33.92
CA ASP A 93 14.25 -14.86 35.00
C ASP A 93 15.75 -14.58 35.03
N MET A 94 16.11 -13.33 35.31
CA MET A 94 17.49 -12.87 35.48
C MET A 94 17.67 -12.23 36.86
N ASP A 95 18.81 -12.49 37.49
CA ASP A 95 19.13 -11.97 38.81
C ASP A 95 19.41 -10.46 38.78
N THR A 96 20.10 -10.00 37.73
CA THR A 96 20.47 -8.59 37.54
C THR A 96 20.13 -8.09 36.14
N LEU A 97 20.06 -6.77 35.98
CA LEU A 97 19.90 -6.13 34.68
C LEU A 97 21.11 -6.43 33.78
N GLU A 98 22.33 -6.39 34.34
CA GLU A 98 23.56 -6.68 33.61
C GLU A 98 23.53 -8.09 32.99
N ASP A 99 23.07 -9.08 33.75
CA ASP A 99 22.91 -10.46 33.27
C ASP A 99 21.89 -10.55 32.14
N ALA A 100 20.75 -9.88 32.28
CA ALA A 100 19.71 -9.83 31.25
C ALA A 100 20.23 -9.20 29.95
N LEU A 101 20.96 -8.08 30.06
CA LEU A 101 21.56 -7.40 28.92
C LEU A 101 22.68 -8.22 28.28
N MET A 102 23.49 -8.93 29.06
CA MET A 102 24.52 -9.82 28.56
C MET A 102 23.89 -10.98 27.79
N GLN A 103 22.91 -11.66 28.37
CA GLN A 103 22.22 -12.77 27.72
C GLN A 103 21.51 -12.33 26.43
N PHE A 104 20.84 -11.18 26.44
CA PHE A 104 20.24 -10.61 25.22
C PHE A 104 21.28 -10.41 24.11
N LYS A 105 22.42 -9.79 24.41
CA LYS A 105 23.49 -9.53 23.43
C LYS A 105 24.09 -10.82 22.89
N THR A 106 24.36 -11.79 23.76
CA THR A 106 24.87 -13.12 23.37
C THR A 106 23.90 -13.84 22.45
N LEU A 107 22.60 -13.85 22.78
CA LEU A 107 21.57 -14.46 21.93
C LEU A 107 21.42 -13.76 20.59
N PHE A 108 21.47 -12.42 20.59
CA PHE A 108 21.43 -11.65 19.37
C PHE A 108 22.63 -11.99 18.46
N GLU A 109 23.84 -12.02 19.02
CA GLU A 109 25.05 -12.40 18.28
C GLU A 109 24.99 -13.84 17.78
N GLU A 110 24.55 -14.80 18.60
CA GLU A 110 24.36 -16.20 18.19
C GLU A 110 23.40 -16.32 16.99
N LYS A 111 22.30 -15.55 16.98
CA LYS A 111 21.31 -15.64 15.90
C LYS A 111 21.65 -14.84 14.66
N THR A 112 22.43 -13.77 14.78
CA THR A 112 22.69 -12.83 13.68
C THR A 112 24.12 -12.82 13.18
N GLY A 113 25.07 -13.35 13.97
CA GLY A 113 26.50 -13.22 13.74
C GLY A 113 27.04 -11.79 13.94
N ASN A 114 26.26 -10.89 14.53
CA ASN A 114 26.61 -9.48 14.71
C ASN A 114 26.49 -9.07 16.18
N LEU A 115 27.39 -8.19 16.63
CA LEU A 115 27.29 -7.58 17.95
C LEU A 115 26.13 -6.58 18.01
N TRP A 116 25.36 -6.60 19.11
CA TRP A 116 24.26 -5.64 19.34
C TRP A 116 24.72 -4.18 19.29
N SER A 117 25.93 -3.88 19.73
CA SER A 117 26.51 -2.52 19.66
C SER A 117 26.70 -2.04 18.22
N HIS A 118 26.90 -2.94 17.27
CA HIS A 118 27.13 -2.63 15.86
C HIS A 118 25.88 -2.75 14.99
N ARG A 119 24.70 -2.98 15.60
CA ARG A 119 23.43 -3.20 14.88
C ARG A 119 23.03 -2.09 13.90
N LYS A 120 23.53 -0.85 14.08
CA LYS A 120 23.28 0.26 13.13
C LYS A 120 24.03 0.07 11.81
N ASN A 121 25.13 -0.70 11.81
CA ASN A 121 25.94 -1.08 10.66
C ASN A 121 25.86 -2.61 10.47
N PHE A 122 24.64 -3.13 10.40
CA PHE A 122 24.41 -4.58 10.36
C PHE A 122 24.89 -5.21 9.06
N GLU A 123 25.63 -6.32 9.15
CA GLU A 123 26.07 -7.10 7.99
C GLU A 123 25.42 -8.48 7.99
N LYS A 124 24.65 -8.80 6.94
CA LYS A 124 23.98 -10.09 6.83
C LYS A 124 24.99 -11.23 6.70
N GLN A 125 25.03 -12.12 7.71
CA GLN A 125 25.86 -13.34 7.67
C GLN A 125 25.12 -14.52 7.00
N PRO A 126 25.79 -15.37 6.21
CA PRO A 126 25.20 -16.58 5.63
C PRO A 126 24.57 -17.48 6.70
N GLY A 127 23.36 -18.00 6.46
CA GLY A 127 22.66 -18.92 7.37
C GLY A 127 22.14 -18.33 8.69
N HIS A 128 22.37 -17.04 8.96
CA HIS A 128 21.92 -16.36 10.17
C HIS A 128 20.61 -15.58 9.95
N PHE A 129 20.04 -15.02 11.00
CA PHE A 129 18.88 -14.14 10.91
C PHE A 129 19.27 -12.70 10.51
N TYR A 130 18.29 -11.91 10.08
CA TYR A 130 18.38 -10.48 9.79
C TYR A 130 17.39 -9.70 10.67
N PRO A 131 17.79 -8.61 11.35
CA PRO A 131 16.89 -7.79 12.14
C PRO A 131 15.97 -6.96 11.24
N LEU A 132 14.66 -7.06 11.48
CA LEU A 132 13.64 -6.27 10.81
C LEU A 132 13.53 -4.91 11.50
N GLU A 133 13.52 -3.84 10.71
CA GLU A 133 13.26 -2.50 11.21
C GLU A 133 11.77 -2.36 11.54
N MET A 134 11.45 -2.45 12.82
CA MET A 134 10.10 -2.21 13.31
C MET A 134 10.03 -0.80 13.89
N ASP A 135 9.11 0.03 13.41
CA ASP A 135 8.79 1.26 14.13
C ASP A 135 7.98 0.88 15.38
N TYR A 136 8.58 0.98 16.55
CA TYR A 136 7.92 0.66 17.82
C TYR A 136 7.14 1.86 18.38
N GLY A 137 6.99 2.95 17.62
CA GLY A 137 6.29 4.17 17.98
C GLY A 137 4.82 3.98 18.39
N GLN A 138 4.58 4.19 19.70
CA GLN A 138 3.33 4.50 20.41
C GLN A 138 2.15 3.50 20.37
N GLU A 139 1.72 3.10 21.57
CA GLU A 139 0.52 2.31 21.90
C GLU A 139 -0.78 2.87 21.28
N SER A 140 -0.81 4.18 21.00
CA SER A 140 -1.93 4.85 20.33
C SER A 140 -2.24 4.23 18.96
N SER A 141 -1.22 3.76 18.23
CA SER A 141 -1.43 3.23 16.87
C SER A 141 -2.31 1.98 16.85
N GLU A 142 -2.03 0.97 17.68
CA GLU A 142 -2.72 -0.33 17.57
C GLU A 142 -4.12 -0.32 18.20
N LEU A 143 -4.33 0.47 19.27
CA LEU A 143 -5.64 0.73 19.87
C LEU A 143 -6.51 1.67 19.02
N ALA A 144 -5.93 2.70 18.39
CA ALA A 144 -6.65 3.56 17.45
C ALA A 144 -7.04 2.78 16.19
N LEU A 145 -6.18 1.86 15.71
CA LEU A 145 -6.50 0.93 14.64
C LEU A 145 -7.58 -0.12 15.02
N GLN A 146 -7.98 -0.20 16.29
CA GLN A 146 -9.12 -1.04 16.72
C GLN A 146 -10.42 -0.27 16.89
N LYS A 147 -10.36 1.07 16.96
CA LYS A 147 -11.56 1.91 17.03
C LYS A 147 -12.17 2.01 15.63
N SER A 148 -13.35 1.41 15.46
CA SER A 148 -14.14 1.65 14.24
C SER A 148 -14.75 3.04 14.29
N LEU A 149 -14.47 3.84 13.27
CA LEU A 149 -15.21 5.08 13.02
C LEU A 149 -16.67 4.72 12.74
N LYS A 150 -17.59 5.54 13.25
CA LYS A 150 -19.03 5.31 13.14
C LYS A 150 -19.70 6.53 12.53
N VAL A 151 -20.61 6.26 11.61
CA VAL A 151 -21.48 7.27 11.00
C VAL A 151 -22.54 7.72 12.00
N GLY A 152 -22.92 8.99 11.96
CA GLY A 152 -24.02 9.55 12.75
C GLY A 152 -23.66 9.92 14.19
N GLY A 153 -22.37 10.11 14.48
CA GLY A 153 -21.94 10.85 15.67
C GLY A 153 -22.28 12.34 15.55
N GLY A 154 -21.86 13.17 16.51
CA GLY A 154 -22.11 14.63 16.52
C GLY A 154 -21.42 15.41 15.37
N SER A 155 -20.99 14.71 14.32
CA SER A 155 -20.38 15.22 13.11
C SER A 155 -21.31 16.17 12.35
N ASN A 156 -20.73 17.25 11.84
CA ASN A 156 -21.42 18.21 10.97
C ASN A 156 -21.27 17.89 9.47
N LEU A 157 -20.55 16.81 9.12
CA LEU A 157 -20.34 16.41 7.73
C LEU A 157 -21.59 15.75 7.16
N HIS A 158 -21.77 15.86 5.84
CA HIS A 158 -22.82 15.14 5.14
C HIS A 158 -22.67 13.62 5.35
N GLN A 159 -23.77 12.90 5.54
CA GLN A 159 -23.76 11.45 5.85
C GLN A 159 -22.92 10.64 4.85
N ALA A 160 -23.08 10.86 3.54
CA ALA A 160 -22.29 10.19 2.51
C ALA A 160 -20.76 10.45 2.64
N VAL A 161 -20.35 11.61 3.15
CA VAL A 161 -18.93 11.91 3.44
C VAL A 161 -18.50 11.14 4.67
N GLN A 162 -19.31 11.11 5.74
CA GLN A 162 -19.00 10.30 6.92
C GLN A 162 -18.81 8.82 6.55
N GLU A 163 -19.70 8.26 5.71
CA GLU A 163 -19.59 6.89 5.20
C GLU A 163 -18.31 6.66 4.38
N LEU A 164 -17.90 7.65 3.58
CA LEU A 164 -16.64 7.59 2.83
C LEU A 164 -15.43 7.55 3.78
N ILE A 165 -15.40 8.43 4.78
CA ILE A 165 -14.32 8.48 5.78
C ILE A 165 -14.24 7.16 6.55
N CYS A 166 -15.38 6.63 7.00
CA CYS A 166 -15.44 5.31 7.63
C CYS A 166 -14.91 4.20 6.71
N LEU A 167 -15.20 4.27 5.41
CA LEU A 167 -14.79 3.25 4.43
C LEU A 167 -13.26 3.24 4.19
N ILE A 168 -12.66 4.41 3.98
CA ILE A 168 -11.22 4.50 3.64
C ILE A 168 -10.30 4.31 4.86
N PHE A 169 -10.84 4.51 6.06
CA PHE A 169 -10.15 4.27 7.34
C PHE A 169 -10.60 2.98 8.03
N ASP A 170 -11.35 2.11 7.35
CA ASP A 170 -11.74 0.80 7.89
C ASP A 170 -10.53 -0.13 7.98
N VAL A 171 -10.10 -0.40 9.21
CA VAL A 171 -8.97 -1.27 9.49
C VAL A 171 -9.20 -2.71 9.02
N ASN A 172 -10.45 -3.17 8.92
CA ASN A 172 -10.71 -4.49 8.34
C ASN A 172 -10.36 -4.52 6.84
N ASN A 173 -10.67 -3.46 6.09
CA ASN A 173 -10.29 -3.37 4.67
C ASN A 173 -8.77 -3.36 4.49
N ILE A 174 -8.06 -2.65 5.38
CA ILE A 174 -6.59 -2.63 5.38
C ILE A 174 -6.04 -4.03 5.71
N LYS A 175 -6.55 -4.69 6.76
CA LYS A 175 -6.15 -6.06 7.14
C LYS A 175 -6.40 -7.06 6.02
N GLN A 176 -7.57 -7.01 5.37
CA GLN A 176 -7.87 -7.89 4.24
C GLN A 176 -6.90 -7.68 3.09
N THR A 177 -6.59 -6.42 2.76
CA THR A 177 -5.61 -6.08 1.71
C THR A 177 -4.23 -6.66 2.03
N MET A 178 -3.77 -6.58 3.29
CA MET A 178 -2.49 -7.19 3.69
C MET A 178 -2.50 -8.72 3.65
N LEU A 179 -3.62 -9.35 4.01
CA LEU A 179 -3.78 -10.80 3.89
C LEU A 179 -3.75 -11.26 2.41
N GLU A 180 -4.37 -10.51 1.50
CA GLU A 180 -4.30 -10.78 0.05
C GLU A 180 -2.87 -10.68 -0.50
N PHE A 181 -2.03 -9.84 0.12
CA PHE A 181 -0.61 -9.74 -0.18
C PHE A 181 0.25 -10.81 0.50
N GLU A 182 -0.38 -11.74 1.23
CA GLU A 182 0.29 -12.80 1.97
C GLU A 182 1.21 -12.24 3.06
N ILE A 183 0.90 -11.09 3.66
CA ILE A 183 1.72 -10.49 4.72
C ILE A 183 1.31 -11.01 6.11
N ASP A 184 2.28 -11.41 6.95
CA ASP A 184 1.99 -11.86 8.32
C ASP A 184 1.74 -10.67 9.26
N LEU A 185 0.46 -10.33 9.43
CA LEU A 185 -0.02 -9.28 10.33
C LEU A 185 0.40 -9.43 11.80
N ASN A 186 0.73 -10.63 12.27
CA ASN A 186 1.16 -10.83 13.67
C ASN A 186 2.62 -10.46 13.88
N LYS A 187 3.43 -10.56 12.81
CA LYS A 187 4.86 -10.28 12.85
C LYS A 187 5.15 -8.88 12.34
N MET A 188 4.32 -8.38 11.44
CA MET A 188 4.36 -7.02 10.92
C MET A 188 3.00 -6.33 11.17
N PRO A 189 2.77 -5.81 12.39
CA PRO A 189 1.55 -5.07 12.69
C PRO A 189 1.47 -3.81 11.85
N LEU A 190 0.24 -3.41 11.53
CA LEU A 190 -0.12 -2.28 10.66
C LEU A 190 0.64 -0.97 10.96
N GLY A 191 0.86 -0.65 12.22
CA GLY A 191 1.53 0.60 12.65
C GLY A 191 3.06 0.53 12.69
N LYS A 192 3.68 -0.59 12.29
CA LYS A 192 5.14 -0.80 12.45
C LYS A 192 5.90 -0.95 11.14
N LEU A 193 5.25 -0.69 10.02
CA LEU A 193 5.85 -0.83 8.70
C LEU A 193 6.78 0.36 8.42
N SER A 194 8.08 0.11 8.33
CA SER A 194 9.05 1.17 8.05
C SER A 194 9.08 1.52 6.56
N LYS A 195 8.89 2.82 6.23
CA LYS A 195 9.10 3.34 4.87
C LYS A 195 10.48 2.98 4.32
N ARG A 196 11.52 2.96 5.16
CA ARG A 196 12.88 2.58 4.79
C ARG A 196 12.97 1.11 4.36
N GLN A 197 12.28 0.23 5.08
CA GLN A 197 12.20 -1.20 4.75
C GLN A 197 11.47 -1.44 3.42
N ILE A 198 10.40 -0.69 3.14
CA ILE A 198 9.73 -0.72 1.83
C ILE A 198 10.68 -0.26 0.71
N GLN A 199 11.45 0.81 0.93
CA GLN A 199 12.46 1.31 -0.05
C GLN A 199 13.58 0.29 -0.32
N GLN A 200 14.04 -0.41 0.72
CA GLN A 200 14.98 -1.53 0.55
C GLN A 200 14.36 -2.67 -0.26
N ALA A 201 13.11 -3.03 0.02
CA ALA A 201 12.40 -4.06 -0.74
C ALA A 201 12.23 -3.69 -2.22
N TYR A 202 11.93 -2.43 -2.54
CA TYR A 202 11.94 -1.92 -3.92
C TYR A 202 13.30 -2.10 -4.59
N SER A 203 14.38 -1.75 -3.88
CA SER A 203 15.74 -1.88 -4.40
C SER A 203 16.07 -3.33 -4.77
N VAL A 204 15.62 -4.29 -3.94
CA VAL A 204 15.78 -5.73 -4.23
C VAL A 204 14.95 -6.16 -5.44
N LEU A 205 13.71 -5.67 -5.58
CA LEU A 205 12.91 -5.96 -6.78
C LEU A 205 13.54 -5.37 -8.05
N ASN A 206 14.13 -4.18 -7.97
CA ASN A 206 14.85 -3.57 -9.09
C ASN A 206 16.09 -4.39 -9.47
N GLU A 207 16.85 -4.89 -8.49
CA GLU A 207 17.96 -5.82 -8.75
C GLU A 207 17.47 -7.11 -9.42
N LEU A 208 16.37 -7.70 -8.95
CA LEU A 208 15.75 -8.89 -9.55
C LEU A 208 15.35 -8.66 -11.01
N THR A 209 14.76 -7.51 -11.31
CA THR A 209 14.43 -7.11 -12.69
C THR A 209 15.68 -7.12 -13.58
N GLU A 210 16.77 -6.48 -13.13
CA GLU A 210 17.99 -6.40 -13.93
C GLU A 210 18.65 -7.77 -14.08
N LEU A 211 18.66 -8.60 -13.04
CA LEU A 211 19.14 -9.98 -13.09
C LEU A 211 18.36 -10.82 -14.10
N ILE A 212 17.02 -10.72 -14.13
CA ILE A 212 16.19 -11.46 -15.09
C ILE A 212 16.49 -11.01 -16.52
N LYS A 213 16.54 -9.69 -16.77
CA LYS A 213 16.81 -9.14 -18.10
C LYS A 213 18.21 -9.50 -18.62
N SER A 214 19.22 -9.53 -17.75
CA SER A 214 20.59 -9.87 -18.14
C SER A 214 20.86 -11.37 -18.22
N GLY A 215 19.88 -12.24 -17.95
CA GLY A 215 20.09 -13.69 -17.89
C GLY A 215 20.98 -14.13 -16.72
N GLY A 216 20.84 -13.47 -15.56
CA GLY A 216 21.58 -13.77 -14.35
C GLY A 216 21.38 -15.22 -13.86
N SER A 217 22.41 -15.77 -13.19
CA SER A 217 22.37 -17.14 -12.67
C SER A 217 21.24 -17.33 -11.66
N GLU A 218 20.64 -18.52 -11.65
CA GLU A 218 19.58 -18.91 -10.72
C GLU A 218 19.94 -18.64 -9.24
N GLY A 219 21.20 -18.88 -8.85
CA GLY A 219 21.69 -18.60 -7.49
C GLY A 219 21.61 -17.12 -7.07
N ARG A 220 21.78 -16.17 -8.00
CA ARG A 220 21.64 -14.73 -7.70
C ARG A 220 20.18 -14.32 -7.59
N ILE A 221 19.31 -14.88 -8.43
CA ILE A 221 17.85 -14.67 -8.32
C ILE A 221 17.35 -15.26 -7.00
N LEU A 222 17.87 -16.42 -6.59
CA LEU A 222 17.55 -17.07 -5.32
C LEU A 222 17.95 -16.20 -4.12
N ASP A 223 19.18 -15.69 -4.12
CA ASP A 223 19.67 -14.76 -3.09
C ASP A 223 18.77 -13.52 -2.98
N ALA A 224 18.50 -12.84 -4.09
CA ALA A 224 17.66 -11.65 -4.08
C ALA A 224 16.21 -11.95 -3.67
N SER A 225 15.67 -13.12 -4.06
CA SER A 225 14.36 -13.59 -3.59
C SER A 225 14.35 -13.83 -2.07
N ASN A 226 15.39 -14.47 -1.52
CA ASN A 226 15.54 -14.66 -0.07
C ASN A 226 15.62 -13.32 0.66
N ARG A 227 16.38 -12.35 0.14
CA ARG A 227 16.47 -11.00 0.70
C ARG A 227 15.12 -10.30 0.72
N PHE A 228 14.36 -10.37 -0.37
CA PHE A 228 13.02 -9.76 -0.44
C PHE A 228 12.08 -10.30 0.65
N TYR A 229 11.94 -11.61 0.78
CA TYR A 229 11.06 -12.22 1.79
C TYR A 229 11.60 -12.11 3.22
N THR A 230 12.92 -11.98 3.38
CA THR A 230 13.50 -11.66 4.68
C THR A 230 13.13 -10.25 5.09
N LEU A 231 13.22 -9.28 4.17
CA LEU A 231 12.81 -7.90 4.43
C LEU A 231 11.30 -7.77 4.66
N LEU A 232 10.47 -8.55 3.98
CA LEU A 232 9.01 -8.49 4.12
C LEU A 232 8.45 -9.87 4.50
N PRO A 233 8.10 -10.09 5.77
CA PRO A 233 7.61 -11.38 6.24
C PRO A 233 6.30 -11.77 5.55
N HIS A 234 6.37 -12.78 4.69
CA HIS A 234 5.20 -13.35 4.04
C HIS A 234 4.73 -14.63 4.76
N ASP A 235 3.42 -14.82 4.80
CA ASP A 235 2.75 -16.03 5.24
C ASP A 235 2.51 -16.97 4.04
N PHE A 236 3.41 -17.93 3.88
CA PHE A 236 3.25 -19.02 2.90
C PHE A 236 2.60 -20.27 3.51
N GLY A 237 2.11 -20.21 4.75
CA GLY A 237 1.68 -21.38 5.49
C GLY A 237 2.76 -22.46 5.50
N MET A 238 2.43 -23.67 5.05
CA MET A 238 3.39 -24.79 4.91
C MET A 238 4.11 -24.84 3.56
N ASN A 239 3.70 -24.01 2.60
CA ASN A 239 4.33 -23.99 1.29
C ASN A 239 5.70 -23.31 1.36
N ALA A 240 6.59 -23.73 0.47
CA ALA A 240 7.86 -23.03 0.29
C ALA A 240 7.61 -21.62 -0.30
N PRO A 241 8.39 -20.60 0.12
CA PRO A 241 8.35 -19.28 -0.51
C PRO A 241 8.64 -19.38 -2.00
N THR A 242 7.94 -18.58 -2.81
CA THR A 242 8.03 -18.66 -4.27
C THR A 242 9.20 -17.85 -4.82
N MET A 243 9.97 -18.42 -5.74
CA MET A 243 11.08 -17.70 -6.36
C MET A 243 10.59 -16.53 -7.22
N LEU A 244 11.24 -15.36 -7.12
CA LEU A 244 10.89 -14.15 -7.86
C LEU A 244 11.60 -14.11 -9.22
N ASN A 245 11.25 -15.03 -10.12
CA ASN A 245 12.03 -15.32 -11.34
C ASN A 245 11.41 -14.83 -12.66
N ASN A 246 10.31 -14.08 -12.62
CA ASN A 246 9.68 -13.51 -13.82
C ASN A 246 9.07 -12.14 -13.56
N GLU A 247 8.87 -11.39 -14.66
CA GLU A 247 8.40 -10.01 -14.62
C GLU A 247 6.99 -9.85 -14.03
N ASP A 248 6.09 -10.83 -14.23
CA ASP A 248 4.72 -10.77 -13.71
C ASP A 248 4.68 -10.92 -12.19
N ILE A 249 5.54 -11.77 -11.62
CA ILE A 249 5.69 -11.87 -10.16
C ILE A 249 6.26 -10.57 -9.60
N ILE A 250 7.31 -10.02 -10.22
CA ILE A 250 7.92 -8.76 -9.78
C ILE A 250 6.92 -7.62 -9.84
N LYS A 251 6.13 -7.53 -10.92
CA LYS A 251 5.06 -6.53 -11.06
C LYS A 251 4.07 -6.64 -9.91
N ARG A 252 3.55 -7.85 -9.63
CA ARG A 252 2.61 -8.05 -8.51
C ARG A 252 3.21 -7.67 -7.15
N LYS A 253 4.48 -7.98 -6.91
CA LYS A 253 5.17 -7.58 -5.68
C LYS A 253 5.46 -6.07 -5.65
N THR A 254 5.64 -5.42 -6.80
CA THR A 254 5.77 -3.96 -6.90
C THR A 254 4.45 -3.26 -6.57
N ASP A 255 3.33 -3.73 -7.16
CA ASP A 255 1.98 -3.22 -6.86
C ASP A 255 1.61 -3.40 -5.37
N MET A 256 2.10 -4.49 -4.76
CA MET A 256 2.01 -4.72 -3.31
C MET A 256 2.77 -3.65 -2.51
N LEU A 257 4.04 -3.36 -2.85
CA LEU A 257 4.82 -2.32 -2.16
C LEU A 257 4.18 -0.94 -2.30
N ASP A 258 3.66 -0.61 -3.50
CA ASP A 258 2.96 0.66 -3.75
C ASP A 258 1.77 0.79 -2.79
N SER A 259 0.96 -0.27 -2.66
CA SER A 259 -0.19 -0.29 -1.75
C SER A 259 0.22 -0.26 -0.27
N LEU A 260 1.29 -0.98 0.11
CA LEU A 260 1.82 -0.96 1.47
C LEU A 260 2.29 0.45 1.90
N LEU A 261 2.84 1.23 0.97
CA LEU A 261 3.25 2.61 1.22
C LEU A 261 2.05 3.55 1.43
N ASP A 262 0.93 3.34 0.75
CA ASP A 262 -0.31 4.08 1.03
C ASP A 262 -0.96 3.65 2.35
N ILE A 263 -0.91 2.34 2.67
CA ILE A 263 -1.41 1.79 3.94
C ILE A 263 -0.63 2.35 5.13
N GLU A 264 0.70 2.45 5.03
CA GLU A 264 1.54 3.04 6.08
C GLU A 264 1.09 4.48 6.40
N VAL A 265 0.85 5.28 5.36
CA VAL A 265 0.31 6.64 5.52
C VAL A 265 -1.07 6.61 6.18
N ALA A 266 -1.96 5.74 5.73
CA ALA A 266 -3.31 5.61 6.30
C ALA A 266 -3.26 5.23 7.79
N CYS A 267 -2.39 4.29 8.16
CA CYS A 267 -2.16 3.88 9.54
C CYS A 267 -1.60 5.01 10.39
N ASN A 268 -0.65 5.80 9.87
CA ASN A 268 -0.14 6.97 10.57
C ASN A 268 -1.22 8.01 10.84
N LEU A 269 -2.09 8.29 9.86
CA LEU A 269 -3.23 9.22 10.02
C LEU A 269 -4.30 8.69 10.99
N LEU A 270 -4.46 7.37 11.08
CA LEU A 270 -5.36 6.72 12.05
C LEU A 270 -4.81 6.73 13.47
N SER A 271 -3.48 6.71 13.61
CA SER A 271 -2.80 6.61 14.91
C SER A 271 -2.80 7.94 15.67
N THR A 272 -3.12 9.05 15.00
CA THR A 272 -3.28 10.36 15.62
C THR A 272 -4.69 10.51 16.19
N GLU A 273 -4.82 11.01 17.42
CA GLU A 273 -6.10 11.29 18.07
C GLU A 273 -6.29 12.80 18.26
N SER A 274 -7.56 13.24 18.35
CA SER A 274 -7.87 14.63 18.70
C SER A 274 -7.46 14.90 20.15
N GLN A 275 -6.82 16.05 20.38
CA GLN A 275 -6.60 16.54 21.75
C GLN A 275 -7.87 17.16 22.35
N ASP A 276 -8.87 17.42 21.50
CA ASP A 276 -10.18 17.92 21.88
C ASP A 276 -11.19 16.76 21.92
N SER A 277 -11.67 16.46 23.13
CA SER A 277 -12.66 15.39 23.36
C SER A 277 -14.06 15.71 22.83
N SER A 278 -14.32 16.96 22.43
CA SER A 278 -15.61 17.37 21.86
C SER A 278 -15.70 17.16 20.34
N GLU A 279 -14.56 16.94 19.67
CA GLU A 279 -14.51 16.73 18.24
C GLU A 279 -14.92 15.29 17.88
N ASP A 280 -15.82 15.16 16.91
CA ASP A 280 -16.21 13.85 16.40
C ASP A 280 -15.01 13.18 15.70
N PRO A 281 -14.71 11.90 15.97
CA PRO A 281 -13.58 11.20 15.35
C PRO A 281 -13.61 11.21 13.82
N VAL A 282 -14.78 11.16 13.20
CA VAL A 282 -14.93 11.24 11.74
C VAL A 282 -14.49 12.60 11.23
N ASP A 283 -14.88 13.68 11.92
CA ASP A 283 -14.51 15.06 11.58
C ASP A 283 -13.01 15.28 11.74
N TYR A 284 -12.42 14.73 12.80
CA TYR A 284 -10.98 14.79 13.02
C TYR A 284 -10.20 14.14 11.87
N HIS A 285 -10.50 12.89 11.52
CA HIS A 285 -9.80 12.20 10.44
C HIS A 285 -10.11 12.78 9.06
N TYR A 286 -11.31 13.35 8.85
CA TYR A 286 -11.63 14.14 7.66
C TYR A 286 -10.66 15.33 7.51
N LYS A 287 -10.41 16.10 8.58
CA LYS A 287 -9.46 17.21 8.57
C LYS A 287 -8.03 16.76 8.25
N GLN A 288 -7.63 15.58 8.73
CA GLN A 288 -6.29 15.02 8.45
C GLN A 288 -6.07 14.72 6.96
N LEU A 289 -7.14 14.50 6.18
CA LEU A 289 -7.01 14.34 4.73
C LEU A 289 -6.62 15.64 4.02
N LYS A 290 -6.82 16.82 4.64
CA LYS A 290 -6.51 18.11 4.00
C LYS A 290 -7.14 18.22 2.60
N ALA A 291 -8.37 17.75 2.49
CA ALA A 291 -9.14 17.75 1.25
C ALA A 291 -10.59 18.11 1.59
N ASN A 292 -11.12 19.11 0.88
CA ASN A 292 -12.54 19.42 0.93
C ASN A 292 -13.29 18.41 0.04
N ILE A 293 -14.27 17.71 0.60
CA ILE A 293 -15.06 16.68 -0.08
C ILE A 293 -16.54 17.04 0.04
N GLU A 294 -17.17 17.31 -1.10
CA GLU A 294 -18.58 17.69 -1.18
C GLU A 294 -19.35 16.64 -1.97
N VAL A 295 -20.56 16.30 -1.52
CA VAL A 295 -21.43 15.39 -2.27
C VAL A 295 -21.92 16.08 -3.53
N LEU A 296 -21.75 15.41 -4.67
CA LEU A 296 -22.27 15.87 -5.94
C LEU A 296 -23.74 15.46 -6.05
N ASP A 297 -24.63 16.45 -6.08
CA ASP A 297 -26.07 16.21 -6.21
C ASP A 297 -26.38 15.42 -7.49
N ARG A 298 -27.29 14.45 -7.39
CA ARG A 298 -27.74 13.63 -8.52
C ARG A 298 -28.60 14.42 -9.50
N GLY A 299 -29.21 15.53 -9.07
CA GLY A 299 -30.11 16.36 -9.87
C GLY A 299 -29.42 17.33 -10.83
N ILE A 300 -28.09 17.50 -10.74
CA ILE A 300 -27.35 18.45 -11.57
C ILE A 300 -26.74 17.80 -12.83
N ASP A 301 -26.60 18.61 -13.88
CA ASP A 301 -26.07 18.16 -15.18
C ASP A 301 -24.67 17.56 -15.08
N GLU A 302 -23.86 18.06 -14.16
CA GLU A 302 -22.50 17.57 -13.89
C GLU A 302 -22.52 16.08 -13.50
N PHE A 303 -23.39 15.67 -12.57
CA PHE A 303 -23.52 14.26 -12.18
C PHE A 303 -23.95 13.39 -13.37
N THR A 304 -24.96 13.85 -14.11
CA THR A 304 -25.48 13.14 -15.30
C THR A 304 -24.38 12.93 -16.34
N LEU A 305 -23.53 13.93 -16.55
CA LEU A 305 -22.40 13.85 -17.48
C LEU A 305 -21.35 12.83 -17.01
N LEU A 306 -21.01 12.79 -15.72
CA LEU A 306 -20.06 11.82 -15.16
C LEU A 306 -20.61 10.39 -15.22
N GLN A 307 -21.90 10.21 -14.92
CA GLN A 307 -22.57 8.93 -15.05
C GLN A 307 -22.55 8.46 -16.51
N LYS A 308 -22.89 9.34 -17.46
CA LYS A 308 -22.80 9.04 -18.89
C LYS A 308 -21.37 8.69 -19.32
N TYR A 309 -20.36 9.37 -18.78
CA TYR A 309 -18.96 9.07 -19.06
C TYR A 309 -18.61 7.64 -18.61
N MET A 310 -19.03 7.24 -17.41
CA MET A 310 -18.87 5.88 -16.91
C MET A 310 -19.56 4.87 -17.84
N GLU A 311 -20.86 5.04 -18.11
CA GLU A 311 -21.66 4.06 -18.85
C GLU A 311 -21.14 3.85 -20.29
N THR A 312 -20.73 4.94 -20.95
CA THR A 312 -20.32 4.89 -22.36
C THR A 312 -18.88 4.44 -22.57
N THR A 313 -18.06 4.36 -21.50
CA THR A 313 -16.66 3.96 -21.58
C THR A 313 -16.32 2.66 -20.85
N HIS A 314 -17.35 1.83 -20.61
CA HIS A 314 -17.16 0.46 -20.16
C HIS A 314 -16.68 -0.43 -21.32
N ALA A 315 -15.45 -0.93 -21.23
CA ALA A 315 -14.86 -1.78 -22.25
C ALA A 315 -15.62 -3.10 -22.46
N ALA A 316 -15.87 -3.46 -23.72
CA ALA A 316 -16.55 -4.70 -24.08
C ALA A 316 -15.83 -5.99 -23.62
N THR A 317 -14.50 -5.98 -23.47
CA THR A 317 -13.74 -7.13 -22.96
C THR A 317 -13.79 -7.28 -21.44
N HIS A 318 -14.29 -6.26 -20.72
CA HIS A 318 -14.46 -6.30 -19.26
C HIS A 318 -15.91 -6.60 -18.90
N SER A 319 -16.50 -7.60 -19.55
CA SER A 319 -17.92 -7.93 -19.46
C SER A 319 -18.31 -8.73 -18.21
N ASN A 320 -17.35 -9.11 -17.36
CA ASN A 320 -17.58 -9.95 -16.18
C ASN A 320 -18.31 -9.21 -15.04
N TYR A 321 -18.35 -7.88 -15.09
CA TYR A 321 -19.09 -7.05 -14.15
C TYR A 321 -19.71 -5.84 -14.88
N SER A 322 -20.74 -5.25 -14.28
CA SER A 322 -21.19 -3.90 -14.59
C SER A 322 -20.92 -2.96 -13.40
N LEU A 323 -21.00 -1.65 -13.65
CA LEU A 323 -20.73 -0.62 -12.67
C LEU A 323 -21.99 0.20 -12.38
N GLU A 324 -22.21 0.52 -11.11
CA GLU A 324 -23.33 1.31 -10.61
C GLU A 324 -22.80 2.43 -9.71
N VAL A 325 -23.15 3.69 -9.99
CA VAL A 325 -22.74 4.83 -9.16
C VAL A 325 -23.57 4.87 -7.88
N LEU A 326 -22.90 4.62 -6.75
CA LEU A 326 -23.49 4.76 -5.42
C LEU A 326 -23.44 6.21 -4.94
N GLU A 327 -22.29 6.86 -5.06
CA GLU A 327 -22.11 8.27 -4.70
C GLU A 327 -21.04 8.90 -5.58
N ALA A 328 -21.15 10.20 -5.81
CA ALA A 328 -20.12 11.00 -6.46
C ALA A 328 -19.76 12.17 -5.55
N PHE A 329 -18.47 12.47 -5.44
CA PHE A 329 -17.98 13.55 -4.61
C PHE A 329 -17.12 14.48 -5.46
N LYS A 330 -17.27 15.78 -5.24
CA LYS A 330 -16.31 16.79 -5.69
C LYS A 330 -15.19 16.88 -4.67
N VAL A 331 -13.95 16.85 -5.13
CA VAL A 331 -12.77 16.85 -4.26
C VAL A 331 -11.91 18.07 -4.57
N SER A 332 -11.48 18.78 -3.54
CA SER A 332 -10.51 19.86 -3.64
C SER A 332 -9.44 19.70 -2.58
N ARG A 333 -8.25 19.24 -2.98
CA ARG A 333 -7.12 19.04 -2.08
C ARG A 333 -6.42 20.36 -1.76
N GLU A 334 -5.97 20.49 -0.51
CA GLU A 334 -5.19 21.65 -0.07
C GLU A 334 -3.90 21.79 -0.90
N GLY A 335 -3.67 23.00 -1.43
CA GLY A 335 -2.48 23.33 -2.22
C GLY A 335 -2.44 22.75 -3.65
N GLU A 336 -3.30 21.80 -4.00
CA GLU A 336 -3.26 21.12 -5.30
C GLU A 336 -3.60 22.07 -6.45
N ALA A 337 -4.66 22.88 -6.32
CA ALA A 337 -5.02 23.90 -7.32
C ALA A 337 -3.89 24.94 -7.52
N LYS A 338 -3.15 25.28 -6.45
CA LYS A 338 -1.99 26.20 -6.53
C LYS A 338 -0.84 25.54 -7.29
N ARG A 339 -0.56 24.26 -7.01
CA ARG A 339 0.45 23.45 -7.71
C ARG A 339 0.11 23.26 -9.19
N TYR A 340 -1.18 23.05 -9.51
CA TYR A 340 -1.69 22.86 -10.87
C TYR A 340 -1.78 24.16 -11.70
N LYS A 341 -1.82 25.33 -11.04
CA LYS A 341 -1.97 26.65 -11.70
C LYS A 341 -1.08 26.88 -12.94
N PRO A 342 0.22 26.49 -12.97
CA PRO A 342 1.05 26.64 -14.17
C PRO A 342 0.52 25.86 -15.38
N PHE A 343 -0.12 24.71 -15.14
CA PHE A 343 -0.62 23.79 -16.15
C PHE A 343 -2.01 24.14 -16.67
N LYS A 344 -2.76 25.05 -16.02
CA LYS A 344 -4.03 25.57 -16.56
C LYS A 344 -3.88 26.27 -17.92
N LYS A 345 -2.68 26.75 -18.25
CA LYS A 345 -2.35 27.33 -19.57
C LYS A 345 -1.92 26.28 -20.59
N LEU A 346 -1.55 25.09 -20.14
CA LEU A 346 -1.17 24.00 -21.03
C LEU A 346 -2.42 23.49 -21.75
N HIS A 347 -2.30 23.29 -23.07
CA HIS A 347 -3.38 22.77 -23.90
C HIS A 347 -3.61 21.27 -23.63
N ASN A 348 -4.65 20.70 -24.25
CA ASN A 348 -4.95 19.26 -24.16
C ASN A 348 -5.09 18.77 -22.70
N ARG A 349 -5.94 19.46 -21.92
CA ARG A 349 -6.33 19.02 -20.58
C ARG A 349 -7.51 18.07 -20.69
N LYS A 350 -7.42 16.91 -20.05
CA LYS A 350 -8.47 15.89 -20.10
C LYS A 350 -8.90 15.49 -18.70
N LEU A 351 -10.19 15.19 -18.54
CA LEU A 351 -10.69 14.52 -17.36
C LEU A 351 -10.54 12.99 -17.56
N LEU A 352 -9.71 12.33 -16.77
CA LEU A 352 -9.35 10.92 -16.97
C LEU A 352 -9.50 10.08 -15.69
N TRP A 353 -9.76 8.79 -15.86
CA TRP A 353 -9.99 7.82 -14.79
C TRP A 353 -8.70 7.31 -14.18
N HIS A 354 -8.67 7.23 -12.85
CA HIS A 354 -7.64 6.52 -12.09
C HIS A 354 -8.31 5.63 -11.03
N GLY A 355 -7.96 4.35 -10.99
CA GLY A 355 -8.49 3.40 -10.02
C GLY A 355 -7.38 2.88 -9.12
N SER A 356 -7.71 2.59 -7.87
CA SER A 356 -6.79 2.06 -6.87
C SER A 356 -7.60 1.29 -5.81
N ARG A 357 -6.93 0.50 -4.97
CA ARG A 357 -7.55 -0.21 -3.85
C ARG A 357 -8.13 0.80 -2.85
N ILE A 358 -9.24 0.47 -2.18
CA ILE A 358 -9.85 1.33 -1.15
C ILE A 358 -8.83 1.74 -0.07
N ALA A 359 -7.99 0.78 0.36
CA ALA A 359 -6.95 1.00 1.37
C ALA A 359 -5.95 2.12 1.00
N ASN A 360 -5.83 2.46 -0.29
CA ASN A 360 -4.90 3.47 -0.77
C ASN A 360 -5.48 4.90 -0.72
N PHE A 361 -6.81 5.04 -0.62
CA PHE A 361 -7.46 6.34 -0.78
C PHE A 361 -7.20 7.32 0.37
N ALA A 362 -6.95 6.85 1.59
CA ALA A 362 -6.53 7.75 2.68
C ALA A 362 -5.17 8.40 2.37
N GLY A 363 -4.21 7.63 1.82
CA GLY A 363 -2.92 8.15 1.34
C GLY A 363 -3.09 9.09 0.15
N ILE A 364 -3.88 8.70 -0.85
CA ILE A 364 -4.12 9.50 -2.06
C ILE A 364 -4.86 10.81 -1.73
N LEU A 365 -5.85 10.79 -0.83
CA LEU A 365 -6.61 11.98 -0.42
C LEU A 365 -5.86 12.88 0.55
N SER A 366 -4.82 12.40 1.24
CA SER A 366 -3.94 13.24 2.08
C SER A 366 -2.71 13.79 1.36
N GLN A 367 -2.05 13.00 0.51
CA GLN A 367 -0.77 13.37 -0.14
C GLN A 367 -0.86 13.63 -1.65
N GLY A 368 -1.90 13.14 -2.31
CA GLY A 368 -2.13 13.24 -3.75
C GLY A 368 -1.62 12.00 -4.47
N LEU A 369 -1.83 11.96 -5.79
CA LEU A 369 -1.23 10.90 -6.62
C LEU A 369 0.29 11.09 -6.67
N ARG A 370 1.04 10.02 -6.40
CA ARG A 370 2.50 10.01 -6.30
C ARG A 370 3.10 9.23 -7.47
N ILE A 371 4.31 9.58 -7.86
CA ILE A 371 5.12 8.79 -8.78
C ILE A 371 5.89 7.76 -7.95
N ALA A 372 6.00 6.53 -8.48
CA ALA A 372 6.78 5.48 -7.86
C ALA A 372 8.20 5.96 -7.53
N PRO A 373 8.75 5.57 -6.37
CA PRO A 373 10.02 6.11 -5.90
C PRO A 373 11.20 5.65 -6.80
N PRO A 374 12.35 6.36 -6.79
CA PRO A 374 13.50 6.03 -7.62
C PRO A 374 14.00 4.59 -7.46
N GLU A 375 13.82 4.00 -6.27
CA GLU A 375 14.22 2.64 -5.92
C GLU A 375 13.33 1.57 -6.56
N ALA A 376 12.07 1.89 -6.93
CA ALA A 376 11.13 0.93 -7.50
C ALA A 376 11.64 0.32 -8.82
N PRO A 377 11.36 -0.95 -9.12
CA PRO A 377 11.75 -1.54 -10.40
C PRO A 377 11.11 -0.82 -11.58
N ALA A 378 11.78 -0.87 -12.72
CA ALA A 378 11.19 -0.46 -14.00
C ALA A 378 10.06 -1.41 -14.45
N THR A 379 10.19 -2.69 -14.10
CA THR A 379 9.20 -3.73 -14.43
C THR A 379 7.87 -3.46 -13.75
N GLY A 380 6.79 -3.54 -14.51
CA GLY A 380 5.43 -3.25 -14.05
C GLY A 380 4.85 -1.96 -14.64
N TYR A 381 5.71 -1.02 -15.04
CA TYR A 381 5.31 0.25 -15.63
C TYR A 381 5.56 0.28 -17.14
N MET A 382 4.50 0.17 -17.94
CA MET A 382 4.60 0.03 -19.40
C MET A 382 5.33 1.19 -20.09
N PHE A 383 5.23 2.39 -19.51
CA PHE A 383 5.77 3.64 -20.04
C PHE A 383 6.64 4.40 -19.04
N GLY A 384 7.31 3.71 -18.11
CA GLY A 384 8.12 4.39 -17.11
C GLY A 384 7.35 4.80 -15.85
N LYS A 385 8.07 5.30 -14.85
CA LYS A 385 7.50 5.72 -13.57
C LYS A 385 6.76 7.05 -13.74
N GLY A 386 5.45 7.01 -13.64
CA GLY A 386 4.57 8.17 -13.77
C GLY A 386 3.21 7.89 -13.17
N ILE A 387 2.30 8.86 -13.25
CA ILE A 387 0.92 8.67 -12.84
C ILE A 387 0.11 8.22 -14.06
N TYR A 388 -0.49 7.04 -13.96
CA TYR A 388 -1.23 6.39 -15.05
C TYR A 388 -2.72 6.69 -14.96
N PHE A 389 -3.29 7.04 -16.12
CA PHE A 389 -4.70 7.33 -16.30
C PHE A 389 -5.25 6.57 -17.53
N ALA A 390 -6.55 6.34 -17.53
CA ALA A 390 -7.27 5.79 -18.68
C ALA A 390 -8.45 6.70 -19.07
N ASP A 391 -8.81 6.69 -20.36
CA ASP A 391 -10.05 7.29 -20.85
C ASP A 391 -11.25 6.32 -20.76
N MET A 392 -10.99 5.07 -20.37
CA MET A 392 -11.97 3.98 -20.21
C MET A 392 -12.15 3.65 -18.73
N ILE A 393 -13.37 3.77 -18.20
CA ILE A 393 -13.59 3.53 -16.77
C ILE A 393 -13.22 2.09 -16.38
N SER A 394 -13.64 1.08 -17.14
CA SER A 394 -13.47 -0.31 -16.72
C SER A 394 -12.01 -0.77 -16.74
N LYS A 395 -11.13 -0.05 -17.45
CA LYS A 395 -9.69 -0.27 -17.35
C LYS A 395 -9.15 0.17 -15.99
N SER A 396 -9.48 1.39 -15.58
CA SER A 396 -9.12 1.90 -14.26
C SER A 396 -9.82 1.13 -13.14
N ALA A 397 -11.07 0.71 -13.34
CA ALA A 397 -11.86 -0.06 -12.36
C ALA A 397 -11.23 -1.40 -11.97
N ASN A 398 -10.47 -2.05 -12.87
CA ASN A 398 -9.76 -3.28 -12.54
C ASN A 398 -8.67 -3.09 -11.47
N TYR A 399 -8.16 -1.86 -11.29
CA TYR A 399 -7.21 -1.52 -10.23
C TYR A 399 -7.87 -1.31 -8.86
N CYS A 400 -9.20 -1.28 -8.78
CA CYS A 400 -9.91 -1.26 -7.50
C CYS A 400 -9.82 -2.60 -6.74
N CYS A 401 -9.47 -3.69 -7.44
CA CYS A 401 -9.34 -5.05 -6.89
C CYS A 401 -10.56 -5.52 -6.09
N THR A 402 -11.78 -5.16 -6.53
CA THR A 402 -13.04 -5.58 -5.90
C THR A 402 -13.32 -7.06 -6.14
N SER A 403 -14.26 -7.62 -5.38
CA SER A 403 -14.70 -9.02 -5.51
C SER A 403 -16.21 -9.16 -5.26
N PRO A 404 -16.84 -10.31 -5.56
CA PRO A 404 -18.25 -10.54 -5.22
C PRO A 404 -18.56 -10.37 -3.72
N ASN A 405 -17.59 -10.63 -2.84
CA ASN A 405 -17.74 -10.49 -1.38
C ASN A 405 -17.45 -9.06 -0.89
N SER A 406 -16.70 -8.27 -1.66
CA SER A 406 -16.44 -6.85 -1.41
C SER A 406 -16.61 -6.07 -2.71
N PRO A 407 -17.86 -5.77 -3.11
CA PRO A 407 -18.18 -5.27 -4.45
C PRO A 407 -18.08 -3.75 -4.57
N VAL A 408 -17.80 -3.03 -3.50
CA VAL A 408 -17.69 -1.56 -3.54
C VAL A 408 -16.24 -1.18 -3.85
N GLY A 409 -16.05 -0.25 -4.78
CA GLY A 409 -14.76 0.32 -5.12
C GLY A 409 -14.82 1.84 -5.24
N LEU A 410 -13.64 2.46 -5.25
CA LEU A 410 -13.46 3.90 -5.41
C LEU A 410 -12.66 4.17 -6.69
N LEU A 411 -13.06 5.18 -7.46
CA LEU A 411 -12.34 5.66 -8.63
C LEU A 411 -12.23 7.18 -8.61
N LEU A 412 -11.10 7.70 -9.08
CA LEU A 412 -10.89 9.13 -9.27
C LEU A 412 -11.16 9.54 -10.71
N LEU A 413 -11.63 10.77 -10.87
CA LEU A 413 -11.50 11.55 -12.09
C LEU A 413 -10.62 12.76 -11.82
N CYS A 414 -9.54 12.87 -12.59
CA CYS A 414 -8.55 13.92 -12.44
C CYS A 414 -8.50 14.77 -13.71
N GLU A 415 -8.36 16.08 -13.54
CA GLU A 415 -7.96 16.98 -14.63
C GLU A 415 -6.46 16.81 -14.84
N VAL A 416 -6.09 16.23 -15.99
CA VAL A 416 -4.70 15.91 -16.34
C VAL A 416 -4.27 16.80 -17.49
N ALA A 417 -3.24 17.61 -17.25
CA ALA A 417 -2.66 18.48 -18.27
C ALA A 417 -1.64 17.73 -19.12
N LEU A 418 -2.10 17.19 -20.26
CA LEU A 418 -1.27 16.32 -21.11
C LEU A 418 -0.35 17.12 -22.03
N GLY A 419 -0.78 18.29 -22.50
CA GLY A 419 -0.05 19.06 -23.51
C GLY A 419 0.27 18.23 -24.75
N ASN A 420 1.47 18.42 -25.30
CA ASN A 420 2.01 17.57 -26.34
C ASN A 420 2.28 16.16 -25.79
N MET A 421 1.62 15.16 -26.36
CA MET A 421 1.73 13.76 -25.94
C MET A 421 2.72 12.99 -26.82
N TYR A 422 3.67 12.30 -26.19
CA TYR A 422 4.56 11.36 -26.84
C TYR A 422 3.82 10.03 -27.07
N GLU A 423 3.33 9.80 -28.29
CA GLU A 423 2.49 8.64 -28.59
C GLU A 423 3.32 7.38 -28.84
N ARG A 424 2.99 6.29 -28.13
CA ARG A 424 3.65 4.98 -28.24
C ARG A 424 2.64 3.88 -28.54
N LYS A 425 2.96 3.02 -29.52
CA LYS A 425 2.11 1.89 -29.95
C LYS A 425 2.45 0.58 -29.23
N THR A 426 3.68 0.50 -28.72
CA THR A 426 4.22 -0.62 -27.96
C THR A 426 4.81 -0.11 -26.66
N ALA A 427 4.93 -0.99 -25.67
CA ALA A 427 5.61 -0.69 -24.42
C ALA A 427 7.01 -0.10 -24.68
N GLU A 428 7.35 0.95 -23.94
CA GLU A 428 8.66 1.60 -23.96
C GLU A 428 8.87 2.26 -22.61
N PHE A 429 9.89 1.83 -21.86
CA PHE A 429 10.16 2.41 -20.55
C PHE A 429 10.75 3.82 -20.71
N VAL A 430 9.90 4.85 -20.55
CA VAL A 430 10.30 6.26 -20.68
C VAL A 430 10.94 6.72 -19.37
N THR A 431 12.24 7.00 -19.41
CA THR A 431 12.98 7.63 -18.30
C THR A 431 12.97 9.15 -18.39
N LYS A 432 12.95 9.67 -19.61
CA LYS A 432 12.92 11.10 -19.93
C LYS A 432 12.12 11.32 -21.20
N LEU A 433 11.21 12.28 -21.16
CA LEU A 433 10.45 12.67 -22.34
C LEU A 433 11.36 13.36 -23.38
N PRO A 434 11.11 13.17 -24.68
CA PRO A 434 11.78 13.95 -25.71
C PRO A 434 11.41 15.44 -25.58
N PRO A 435 12.22 16.36 -26.13
CA PRO A 435 11.94 17.80 -26.08
C PRO A 435 10.53 18.12 -26.59
N ASN A 436 9.88 19.11 -25.97
CA ASN A 436 8.54 19.60 -26.28
C ASN A 436 7.37 18.64 -25.96
N TYR A 437 7.61 17.46 -25.39
CA TYR A 437 6.55 16.60 -24.85
C TYR A 437 6.38 16.79 -23.34
N HIS A 438 5.14 16.66 -22.86
CA HIS A 438 4.79 16.83 -21.45
C HIS A 438 4.18 15.56 -20.84
N SER A 439 3.76 14.61 -21.66
CA SER A 439 3.17 13.36 -21.23
C SER A 439 3.42 12.25 -22.26
N THR A 440 3.19 11.00 -21.89
CA THR A 440 3.17 9.86 -22.82
C THR A 440 1.74 9.39 -23.02
N LYS A 441 1.42 8.94 -24.23
CA LYS A 441 0.16 8.26 -24.53
C LYS A 441 0.45 6.88 -25.09
N GLY A 442 0.11 5.85 -24.32
CA GLY A 442 0.00 4.49 -24.84
C GLY A 442 -1.22 4.42 -25.73
N VAL A 443 -1.05 4.26 -27.04
CA VAL A 443 -2.15 4.25 -27.99
C VAL A 443 -2.76 2.85 -28.01
N GLY A 444 -4.03 2.74 -27.64
CA GLY A 444 -4.80 1.50 -27.67
C GLY A 444 -5.50 1.27 -29.01
N GLN A 445 -5.88 0.00 -29.23
CA GLN A 445 -6.75 -0.38 -30.35
C GLN A 445 -8.18 0.17 -30.18
N THR A 446 -8.65 0.34 -28.95
CA THR A 446 -10.01 0.81 -28.63
C THR A 446 -9.95 2.04 -27.74
N GLY A 447 -10.78 3.03 -28.02
CA GLY A 447 -10.96 4.18 -27.15
C GLY A 447 -12.21 5.00 -27.54
N PRO A 448 -12.53 6.04 -26.76
CA PRO A 448 -13.62 6.95 -27.07
C PRO A 448 -13.37 7.71 -28.38
N HIS A 449 -14.40 7.88 -29.21
CA HIS A 449 -14.25 8.60 -30.47
C HIS A 449 -14.10 10.12 -30.23
N PRO A 450 -13.10 10.81 -30.82
CA PRO A 450 -12.84 12.23 -30.55
C PRO A 450 -14.02 13.17 -30.81
N ALA A 451 -14.95 12.81 -31.70
CA ALA A 451 -16.15 13.59 -32.00
C ALA A 451 -17.19 13.60 -30.87
N ASN A 452 -17.13 12.64 -29.94
CA ASN A 452 -18.08 12.53 -28.83
C ASN A 452 -17.63 13.30 -27.58
N LYS A 453 -16.45 13.94 -27.63
CA LYS A 453 -15.91 14.66 -26.48
C LYS A 453 -16.82 15.83 -26.11
N VAL A 454 -16.97 16.06 -24.81
CA VAL A 454 -17.55 17.30 -24.28
C VAL A 454 -16.40 18.14 -23.73
N VAL A 455 -16.47 19.45 -23.93
CA VAL A 455 -15.47 20.39 -23.39
C VAL A 455 -16.15 21.25 -22.33
N THR A 456 -15.60 21.28 -21.12
CA THR A 456 -16.13 22.10 -20.04
C THR A 456 -15.90 23.59 -20.31
N GLN A 457 -16.57 24.47 -19.57
CA GLN A 457 -16.34 25.92 -19.65
C GLN A 457 -14.88 26.29 -19.35
N GLU A 458 -14.19 25.48 -18.54
CA GLU A 458 -12.77 25.65 -18.23
C GLU A 458 -11.84 25.06 -19.32
N GLY A 459 -12.36 24.55 -20.42
CA GLY A 459 -11.58 24.02 -21.54
C GLY A 459 -11.02 22.61 -21.31
N VAL A 460 -11.59 21.85 -20.39
CA VAL A 460 -11.20 20.45 -20.11
C VAL A 460 -12.01 19.51 -20.98
N GLU A 461 -11.34 18.59 -21.68
CA GLU A 461 -12.01 17.59 -22.51
C GLU A 461 -12.42 16.36 -21.67
N ILE A 462 -13.68 15.96 -21.80
CA ILE A 462 -14.25 14.72 -21.24
C ILE A 462 -14.49 13.77 -22.43
N PRO A 463 -13.67 12.71 -22.59
CA PRO A 463 -13.74 11.84 -23.76
C PRO A 463 -14.86 10.79 -23.60
N LEU A 464 -16.11 11.20 -23.82
CA LEU A 464 -17.27 10.30 -23.77
C LEU A 464 -17.23 9.22 -24.85
N GLY A 465 -17.81 8.06 -24.56
CA GLY A 465 -18.06 7.04 -25.56
C GLY A 465 -19.24 7.37 -26.50
N PRO A 466 -19.73 6.40 -27.30
CA PRO A 466 -19.31 5.00 -27.32
C PRO A 466 -17.88 4.82 -27.80
N THR A 467 -17.27 3.71 -27.38
CA THR A 467 -15.88 3.38 -27.68
C THR A 467 -15.81 2.65 -29.00
N GLN A 468 -14.82 2.97 -29.83
CA GLN A 468 -14.66 2.35 -31.15
C GLN A 468 -13.31 1.65 -31.22
N LYS A 469 -13.32 0.43 -31.76
CA LYS A 469 -12.10 -0.29 -32.09
C LYS A 469 -11.63 0.17 -33.46
N ASP A 470 -10.38 0.63 -33.52
CA ASP A 470 -9.74 1.01 -34.76
C ASP A 470 -9.13 -0.22 -35.43
N SER A 471 -9.81 -0.72 -36.46
CA SER A 471 -9.41 -1.91 -37.22
C SER A 471 -8.05 -1.76 -37.90
N GLN A 472 -7.57 -0.53 -38.16
CA GLN A 472 -6.25 -0.29 -38.76
C GLN A 472 -5.10 -0.41 -37.74
N LYS A 473 -5.40 -0.40 -36.43
CA LYS A 473 -4.40 -0.52 -35.35
C LYS A 473 -4.06 -1.97 -34.97
N GLY A 474 -4.62 -2.98 -35.63
CA GLY A 474 -4.54 -4.38 -35.17
C GLY A 474 -3.17 -5.06 -35.23
N LYS A 475 -2.27 -4.71 -36.17
CA LYS A 475 -1.02 -5.48 -36.39
C LYS A 475 0.22 -4.95 -35.66
N ASN A 476 0.25 -3.67 -35.27
CA ASN A 476 1.46 -3.01 -34.73
C ASN A 476 1.25 -2.38 -33.34
N TYR A 477 0.13 -2.66 -32.67
CA TYR A 477 -0.20 -2.07 -31.36
C TYR A 477 -0.34 -3.16 -30.32
N SER A 478 0.41 -3.05 -29.22
CA SER A 478 0.38 -4.02 -28.12
C SER A 478 -0.70 -3.73 -27.06
N LEU A 479 -1.37 -2.57 -27.14
CA LEU A 479 -2.36 -2.13 -26.16
C LEU A 479 -3.79 -2.28 -26.70
N LEU A 480 -4.68 -2.86 -25.90
CA LEU A 480 -6.11 -2.92 -26.22
C LEU A 480 -6.81 -1.57 -26.04
N TYR A 481 -6.37 -0.77 -25.07
CA TYR A 481 -6.99 0.49 -24.64
C TYR A 481 -5.92 1.55 -24.38
N ASN A 482 -6.29 2.82 -24.52
CA ASN A 482 -5.35 3.92 -24.29
C ASN A 482 -4.84 3.97 -22.83
N GLU A 483 -3.69 4.59 -22.65
CA GLU A 483 -3.12 5.02 -21.37
C GLU A 483 -2.54 6.41 -21.52
N TYR A 484 -2.66 7.22 -20.48
CA TYR A 484 -2.10 8.56 -20.40
C TYR A 484 -1.22 8.63 -19.16
N ILE A 485 0.04 9.02 -19.36
CA ILE A 485 1.06 8.99 -18.31
C ILE A 485 1.67 10.38 -18.21
N VAL A 486 1.63 10.95 -17.02
CA VAL A 486 2.34 12.19 -16.69
C VAL A 486 3.48 11.88 -15.71
N TYR A 487 4.58 12.62 -15.86
CA TYR A 487 5.82 12.41 -15.11
C TYR A 487 6.09 13.54 -14.12
N ASP A 488 5.12 14.43 -13.93
CA ASP A 488 5.10 15.47 -12.90
C ASP A 488 3.76 15.43 -12.16
N VAL A 489 3.81 15.29 -10.83
CA VAL A 489 2.63 15.31 -9.95
C VAL A 489 1.84 16.61 -10.05
N ALA A 490 2.47 17.70 -10.49
CA ALA A 490 1.84 19.00 -10.67
C ALA A 490 0.95 19.08 -11.92
N GLN A 491 1.05 18.13 -12.86
CA GLN A 491 0.17 18.01 -14.03
C GLN A 491 -1.21 17.40 -13.70
N VAL A 492 -1.49 17.12 -12.44
CA VAL A 492 -2.71 16.45 -12.00
C VAL A 492 -3.42 17.28 -10.94
N GLU A 493 -4.73 17.47 -11.14
CA GLU A 493 -5.65 17.98 -10.13
C GLU A 493 -6.82 17.00 -9.98
N ILE A 494 -7.03 16.46 -8.78
CA ILE A 494 -8.16 15.58 -8.50
C ILE A 494 -9.43 16.43 -8.48
N LYS A 495 -10.46 16.02 -9.24
CA LYS A 495 -11.73 16.76 -9.33
C LYS A 495 -12.89 16.00 -8.71
N TYR A 496 -12.96 14.69 -8.96
CA TYR A 496 -14.04 13.86 -8.46
C TYR A 496 -13.55 12.54 -7.91
N LEU A 497 -14.30 12.03 -6.94
CA LEU A 497 -14.19 10.69 -6.40
C LEU A 497 -15.55 9.99 -6.57
N MET A 498 -15.55 8.83 -7.21
CA MET A 498 -16.74 8.04 -7.49
C MET A 498 -16.73 6.80 -6.60
N LYS A 499 -17.79 6.62 -5.79
CA LYS A 499 -18.08 5.39 -5.07
C LYS A 499 -18.97 4.53 -5.95
N VAL A 500 -18.46 3.38 -6.37
CA VAL A 500 -19.08 2.55 -7.40
C VAL A 500 -19.25 1.13 -6.89
N LYS A 501 -20.37 0.51 -7.21
CA LYS A 501 -20.63 -0.90 -6.95
C LYS A 501 -20.37 -1.73 -8.21
N PHE A 502 -19.60 -2.79 -8.06
CA PHE A 502 -19.30 -3.79 -9.07
C PHE A 502 -20.33 -4.90 -8.99
N ASN A 503 -21.19 -4.97 -10.00
CA ASN A 503 -22.21 -6.00 -10.12
C ASN A 503 -21.64 -7.15 -10.96
N TYR A 504 -21.02 -8.12 -10.29
CA TYR A 504 -20.43 -9.31 -10.93
C TYR A 504 -21.51 -10.23 -11.50
N LYS A 505 -21.28 -10.69 -12.73
CA LYS A 505 -22.12 -11.74 -13.33
C LYS A 505 -21.85 -13.06 -12.61
N ARG A 506 -22.92 -13.77 -12.27
CA ARG A 506 -22.85 -15.12 -11.70
C ARG A 506 -22.48 -16.14 -12.76
#